data_AF-A0A7Z2K3E9-F1
#
_entry.id   AF-A0A7Z2K3E9-F1
#
_cell.length_a   1.000
_cell.length_b   1.000
_cell.length_c   1.000
_cell.angle_alpha   90.00
_cell.angle_beta   90.00
_cell.angle_gamma   90.00
#
_symmetry.space_group_name_H-M   'P 1'
#
loop_
_entity.id
_entity.type
_entity.pdbx_description
1 polymer ?
#
loop_
_entity_poly.entity_id
_entity_poly.type
_entity_poly.pdbx_seq_one_letter_code
_entity_poly.pdbx_strand_id
1 'polypeptide(L)'
;MFKTFDALVPTLIGFGFPAIAYIIGYVRMSDAERKEVRVTFLTLKSLFSAGFIGLGLFFVSMGDALTSNSLKVAGLLFLIPGTIFTSVIVWKRSKVKGMTTVLVLGGIIYFWGLPS
;
A
#
# COMPACT_ATOMS: atom_id res chain seq x y z
N MET A 1 5.03 9.97 -24.68
CA MET A 1 3.57 10.10 -24.46
C MET A 1 2.89 8.74 -24.35
N PHE A 2 2.99 7.84 -25.33
CA PHE A 2 2.40 6.50 -25.27
C PHE A 2 2.84 5.66 -24.06
N LYS A 3 4.16 5.59 -23.77
CA LYS A 3 4.71 4.84 -22.62
C LYS A 3 4.16 5.26 -21.24
N THR A 4 3.81 6.54 -21.08
CA THR A 4 3.25 7.07 -19.82
C THR A 4 1.84 6.54 -19.61
N PHE A 5 1.00 6.54 -20.67
CA PHE A 5 -0.36 5.99 -20.59
C PHE A 5 -0.35 4.48 -20.36
N ASP A 6 0.61 3.76 -20.95
CA ASP A 6 0.75 2.31 -20.79
C ASP A 6 1.00 1.87 -19.35
N ALA A 7 1.61 2.73 -18.51
CA ALA A 7 1.82 2.47 -17.09
C ALA A 7 0.79 3.17 -16.19
N LEU A 8 0.34 4.37 -16.57
CA LEU A 8 -0.58 5.19 -15.77
C LEU A 8 -1.98 4.60 -15.72
N VAL A 9 -2.51 4.15 -16.87
CA VAL A 9 -3.88 3.60 -16.94
C VAL A 9 -4.01 2.34 -16.09
N PRO A 10 -3.12 1.33 -16.17
CA PRO A 10 -3.16 0.18 -15.28
C PRO A 10 -2.99 0.55 -13.81
N THR A 11 -2.13 1.53 -13.48
CA THR A 11 -1.95 2.00 -12.10
C THR A 11 -3.25 2.60 -11.56
N LEU A 12 -3.90 3.49 -12.31
CA LEU A 12 -5.16 4.10 -11.91
C LEU A 12 -6.29 3.07 -11.79
N ILE A 13 -6.34 2.06 -12.67
CA ILE A 13 -7.34 0.99 -12.55
C ILE A 13 -7.03 0.12 -11.32
N GLY A 14 -5.79 -0.33 -11.15
CA GLY A 14 -5.37 -1.24 -10.09
C GLY A 14 -5.57 -0.67 -8.69
N PHE A 15 -5.36 0.63 -8.49
CA PHE A 15 -5.56 1.28 -7.20
C PHE A 15 -6.89 2.03 -7.10
N GLY A 16 -7.32 2.68 -8.17
CA GLY A 16 -8.53 3.51 -8.20
C GLY A 16 -9.81 2.68 -8.13
N PHE A 17 -9.90 1.54 -8.81
CA PHE A 17 -11.10 0.70 -8.75
C PHE A 17 -11.37 0.17 -7.34
N PRO A 18 -10.40 -0.46 -6.64
CA PRO A 18 -10.60 -0.84 -5.24
C PRO A 18 -10.91 0.34 -4.33
N ALA A 19 -10.20 1.47 -4.48
CA ALA A 19 -10.43 2.65 -3.65
C ALA A 19 -11.86 3.19 -3.79
N ILE A 20 -12.36 3.31 -5.03
CA ILE A 20 -13.73 3.75 -5.31
C ILE A 20 -14.74 2.74 -4.75
N ALA A 21 -14.51 1.43 -4.93
CA ALA A 21 -15.37 0.39 -4.37
C ALA A 21 -15.46 0.49 -2.85
N TYR A 22 -14.33 0.69 -2.16
CA TYR A 22 -14.30 0.91 -0.71
C TYR A 22 -15.06 2.18 -0.29
N ILE A 23 -14.88 3.29 -1.01
CA ILE A 23 -15.58 4.55 -0.73
C ILE A 23 -17.09 4.39 -0.90
N ILE A 24 -17.54 3.80 -2.01
CA ILE A 24 -18.96 3.56 -2.28
C ILE A 24 -19.56 2.64 -1.22
N GLY A 25 -18.87 1.55 -0.87
CA GLY A 25 -19.29 0.65 0.19
C GLY A 25 -19.46 1.38 1.52
N TYR A 26 -18.46 2.18 1.91
CA TYR A 26 -18.49 2.95 3.16
C TYR A 26 -19.60 4.01 3.19
N VAL A 27 -19.85 4.70 2.08
CA VAL A 27 -20.94 5.69 1.96
C VAL A 27 -22.31 5.02 2.03
N ARG A 28 -22.46 3.77 1.58
CA ARG A 28 -23.74 3.04 1.65
C ARG A 28 -24.03 2.37 2.99
N MET A 29 -23.04 2.28 3.88
CA MET A 29 -23.20 1.70 5.21
C MET A 29 -24.04 2.60 6.14
N SER A 30 -24.76 1.95 7.06
CA SER A 30 -25.40 2.59 8.22
C SER A 30 -24.36 3.20 9.16
N ASP A 31 -24.80 4.08 10.06
CA ASP A 31 -23.87 4.73 11.00
C ASP A 31 -23.23 3.73 12.00
N ALA A 32 -23.96 2.67 12.36
CA ALA A 32 -23.43 1.59 13.18
C ALA A 32 -22.28 0.84 12.48
N GLU A 33 -22.49 0.45 11.22
CA GLU A 33 -21.48 -0.24 10.40
C GLU A 33 -20.26 0.66 10.14
N ARG A 34 -20.47 1.94 9.81
CA ARG A 34 -19.38 2.91 9.62
C ARG A 34 -18.53 3.05 10.88
N LYS A 35 -19.14 3.03 12.07
CA LYS A 35 -18.42 3.11 13.34
C LYS A 35 -17.54 1.87 13.55
N GLU A 36 -18.05 0.68 13.28
CA GLU A 36 -17.30 -0.57 13.37
C GLU A 36 -16.11 -0.60 12.40
N VAL A 37 -16.33 -0.19 11.14
CA VAL A 37 -15.28 -0.07 10.13
C VAL A 37 -14.20 0.91 10.59
N ARG A 38 -14.56 2.09 11.09
CA ARG A 38 -13.57 3.04 11.61
C ARG A 38 -12.75 2.45 12.74
N VAL A 39 -13.38 1.80 13.72
CA VAL A 39 -12.68 1.18 14.85
C VAL A 39 -11.70 0.11 14.38
N THR A 40 -12.05 -0.65 13.35
CA THR A 40 -11.21 -1.71 12.78
C THR A 40 -10.06 -1.15 11.94
N PHE A 41 -10.37 -0.22 11.03
CA PHE A 41 -9.41 0.30 10.04
C PHE A 41 -8.47 1.37 10.60
N LEU A 42 -8.89 2.13 11.60
CA LEU A 42 -8.07 3.16 12.25
C LEU A 42 -7.19 2.62 13.37
N THR A 43 -7.11 1.28 13.53
CA THR A 43 -6.10 0.69 14.41
C THR A 43 -4.70 0.94 13.85
N LEU A 44 -3.72 1.19 14.73
CA LEU A 44 -2.30 1.29 14.35
C LEU A 44 -1.86 0.09 13.50
N LYS A 45 -2.34 -1.11 13.85
CA LYS A 45 -2.09 -2.33 13.06
C LYS A 45 -2.57 -2.20 11.62
N SER A 46 -3.81 -1.77 11.40
CA SER A 46 -4.39 -1.63 10.07
C SER A 46 -3.72 -0.51 9.28
N LEU A 47 -3.48 0.65 9.91
CA LEU A 47 -2.86 1.81 9.26
C LEU A 47 -1.44 1.50 8.76
N PHE A 48 -0.59 0.90 9.59
CA PHE A 48 0.78 0.58 9.19
C PHE A 48 0.90 -0.66 8.30
N SER A 49 -0.07 -1.57 8.32
CA SER A 49 -0.06 -2.72 7.40
C SER A 49 -0.69 -2.35 6.06
N ALA A 50 -2.01 -2.40 5.96
CA ALA A 50 -2.70 -2.17 4.71
C ALA A 50 -2.55 -0.72 4.21
N GLY A 51 -2.64 0.26 5.11
CA GLY A 51 -2.58 1.68 4.74
C GLY A 51 -1.22 2.08 4.18
N PHE A 52 -0.15 1.95 4.97
CA PHE A 52 1.20 2.36 4.57
C PHE A 52 1.76 1.52 3.42
N ILE A 53 1.53 0.20 3.40
CA ILE A 53 1.96 -0.62 2.27
C ILE A 53 1.18 -0.24 1.01
N GLY A 54 -0.15 -0.11 1.11
CA GLY A 54 -1.00 0.26 -0.03
C GLY A 54 -0.66 1.64 -0.61
N LEU A 55 -0.54 2.66 0.24
CA LEU A 55 -0.15 4.01 -0.15
C LEU A 55 1.27 4.05 -0.72
N GLY A 56 2.21 3.34 -0.10
CA GLY A 56 3.58 3.26 -0.60
C GLY A 56 3.65 2.66 -2.01
N LEU A 57 2.92 1.55 -2.24
CA LEU A 57 2.89 0.88 -3.54
C LEU A 57 2.25 1.78 -4.60
N PHE A 58 1.19 2.48 -4.24
CA PHE A 58 0.53 3.43 -5.12
C PHE A 58 1.49 4.55 -5.55
N PHE A 59 2.19 5.19 -4.61
CA PHE A 59 3.11 6.28 -4.92
C PHE A 59 4.34 5.84 -5.70
N VAL A 60 4.89 4.65 -5.40
CA VAL A 60 5.97 4.05 -6.21
C VAL A 60 5.48 3.82 -7.65
N SER A 61 4.34 3.16 -7.81
CA SER A 61 3.76 2.86 -9.14
C SER A 61 3.43 4.13 -9.93
N MET A 62 2.91 5.16 -9.26
CA MET A 62 2.68 6.48 -9.85
C MET A 62 3.98 7.19 -10.22
N GLY A 63 5.03 7.04 -9.40
CA GLY A 63 6.36 7.55 -9.69
C GLY A 63 6.98 6.89 -10.93
N ASP A 64 6.77 5.59 -11.12
CA ASP A 64 7.12 4.89 -12.37
C ASP A 64 6.32 5.41 -13.56
N ALA A 65 4.99 5.44 -13.43
CA ALA A 65 4.10 5.84 -14.51
C ALA A 65 4.37 7.29 -14.98
N LEU A 66 4.69 8.19 -14.04
CA LEU A 66 4.97 9.60 -14.32
C LEU A 66 6.46 9.91 -14.46
N THR A 67 7.35 8.90 -14.41
CA THR A 67 8.81 9.08 -14.43
C THR A 67 9.30 10.11 -13.39
N SER A 68 8.71 10.09 -12.19
CA SER A 68 8.97 11.03 -11.10
C SER A 68 9.66 10.35 -9.92
N ASN A 69 10.96 10.62 -9.77
CA ASN A 69 11.75 10.11 -8.65
C ASN A 69 11.26 10.65 -7.29
N SER A 70 10.73 11.87 -7.23
CA SER A 70 10.18 12.43 -5.99
C SER A 70 8.96 11.64 -5.49
N LEU A 71 8.08 11.19 -6.40
CA LEU A 71 6.94 10.34 -6.05
C LEU A 71 7.39 8.94 -5.60
N LYS A 72 8.41 8.37 -6.24
CA LYS A 72 9.00 7.09 -5.79
C LYS A 72 9.56 7.20 -4.37
N VAL A 73 10.33 8.25 -4.09
CA VAL A 73 10.88 8.49 -2.75
C VAL A 73 9.76 8.66 -1.73
N ALA A 74 8.71 9.42 -2.05
CA ALA A 74 7.53 9.53 -1.18
C ALA A 74 6.88 8.16 -0.93
N GLY A 75 6.73 7.32 -1.95
CA GLY A 75 6.21 5.97 -1.79
C GLY A 75 7.06 5.08 -0.90
N LEU A 76 8.39 5.13 -1.05
CA LEU A 76 9.32 4.40 -0.19
C LEU A 76 9.22 4.82 1.29
N LEU A 77 8.98 6.11 1.57
CA LEU A 77 8.78 6.62 2.92
C LEU A 77 7.54 6.03 3.61
N PHE A 78 6.53 5.58 2.87
CA PHE A 78 5.40 4.82 3.42
C PHE A 78 5.69 3.31 3.46
N LEU A 79 6.29 2.78 2.40
CA LEU A 79 6.43 1.34 2.20
C LEU A 79 7.45 0.70 3.15
N ILE A 80 8.56 1.39 3.44
CA ILE A 80 9.61 0.89 4.34
C ILE A 80 9.08 0.77 5.78
N PRO A 81 8.50 1.81 6.41
CA PRO A 81 7.93 1.67 7.76
C PRO A 81 6.79 0.65 7.81
N GLY A 82 5.93 0.61 6.78
CA GLY A 82 4.85 -0.38 6.71
C GLY A 82 5.36 -1.82 6.65
N THR A 83 6.43 -2.04 5.89
CA THR A 83 7.13 -3.33 5.79
C THR A 83 7.72 -3.76 7.12
N ILE A 84 8.47 -2.88 7.78
CA ILE A 84 9.09 -3.16 9.08
C ILE A 84 8.02 -3.49 10.12
N PHE A 85 7.00 -2.63 10.24
CA PHE A 85 5.97 -2.78 11.25
C PHE A 85 5.13 -4.05 11.04
N THR A 86 4.73 -4.31 9.80
CA THR A 86 3.97 -5.53 9.45
C THR A 86 4.80 -6.78 9.76
N SER A 87 6.07 -6.78 9.39
CA SER A 87 6.98 -7.89 9.67
C SER A 87 7.10 -8.15 11.17
N VAL A 88 7.26 -7.11 11.99
CA VAL A 88 7.31 -7.25 13.46
C VAL A 88 6.01 -7.82 14.03
N ILE A 89 4.85 -7.35 13.55
CA ILE A 89 3.55 -7.87 13.99
C ILE A 89 3.39 -9.34 13.64
N VAL A 90 3.74 -9.74 12.42
CA VAL A 90 3.62 -11.13 11.97
C VAL A 90 4.63 -12.02 12.71
N TRP A 91 5.86 -11.53 12.90
CA TRP A 91 6.93 -12.22 13.63
C TRP A 91 6.55 -12.54 15.08
N LYS A 92 5.82 -11.64 15.75
CA LYS A 92 5.29 -11.89 17.10
C LYS A 92 4.32 -13.08 17.16
N ARG A 93 3.69 -13.44 16.04
CA ARG A 93 2.76 -14.59 15.94
C ARG A 93 3.46 -15.84 15.40
N SER A 94 4.39 -15.68 14.46
CA SER A 94 5.16 -16.77 13.88
C SER A 94 6.46 -16.22 13.29
N LYS A 95 7.59 -16.72 13.80
CA LYS A 95 8.94 -16.33 13.32
C LYS A 95 9.11 -16.59 11.83
N VAL A 96 8.70 -17.77 11.36
CA VAL A 96 8.79 -18.17 9.95
C VAL A 96 7.97 -17.24 9.06
N LYS A 97 6.72 -16.94 9.44
CA LYS A 97 5.86 -16.03 8.67
C LYS A 97 6.41 -14.60 8.69
N GLY A 98 6.94 -14.15 9.82
CA GLY A 98 7.56 -12.82 9.93
C GLY A 98 8.76 -12.68 8.99
N MET A 99 9.65 -13.67 8.98
CA MET A 99 10.80 -13.69 8.06
C MET A 99 10.34 -13.72 6.59
N THR A 100 9.31 -14.51 6.29
CA THR A 100 8.72 -14.55 4.94
C THR A 100 8.15 -13.19 4.53
N THR A 101 7.48 -12.48 5.44
CA THR A 101 6.99 -11.11 5.19
C THR A 101 8.14 -10.15 4.87
N VAL A 102 9.24 -10.21 5.62
CA VAL A 102 10.43 -9.39 5.34
C VAL A 102 10.98 -9.67 3.95
N LEU A 103 11.14 -10.96 3.59
CA LEU A 103 11.69 -11.35 2.29
C LEU A 103 10.80 -10.90 1.13
N VAL A 104 9.49 -11.09 1.25
CA VAL A 104 8.53 -10.71 0.20
C VAL A 104 8.48 -9.20 0.02
N LEU A 105 8.25 -8.45 1.11
CA LEU A 105 8.13 -6.99 1.02
C LEU A 105 9.47 -6.33 0.72
N GLY A 106 10.58 -6.87 1.24
CA GLY A 106 11.93 -6.44 0.89
C GLY A 106 12.26 -6.66 -0.57
N GLY A 107 11.85 -7.81 -1.14
CA GLY A 107 11.96 -8.07 -2.58
C GLY A 107 11.17 -7.05 -3.40
N ILE A 108 9.94 -6.71 -2.99
CA ILE A 108 9.14 -5.67 -3.64
C ILE A 108 9.87 -4.31 -3.60
N ILE A 109 10.41 -3.91 -2.45
CA ILE A 109 11.18 -2.66 -2.35
C ILE A 109 12.39 -2.69 -3.29
N TYR A 110 13.14 -3.79 -3.31
CA TYR A 110 14.36 -3.90 -4.11
C TYR A 110 14.09 -3.85 -5.61
N PHE A 111 13.14 -4.65 -6.10
CA PHE A 111 12.86 -4.77 -7.54
C PHE A 111 11.98 -3.66 -8.10
N TRP A 112 11.12 -3.07 -7.28
CA TRP A 112 10.10 -2.11 -7.74
C TRP A 112 10.23 -0.73 -7.10
N GLY A 113 10.74 -0.64 -5.88
CA GLY A 113 10.82 0.62 -5.14
C GLY A 113 12.06 1.46 -5.46
N LEU A 114 13.21 0.84 -5.70
CA LEU A 114 14.46 1.55 -5.89
C LEU A 114 14.53 2.22 -7.29
N PRO A 115 14.97 3.49 -7.38
CA PRO A 115 15.20 4.14 -8.67
C PRO A 115 16.32 3.41 -9.42
N SER A 116 16.06 3.09 -10.70
CA SER A 116 17.01 2.52 -11.65
C SER A 116 17.86 3.61 -12.30
#